data_AF-A0A933WXN9-F1
#
_entry.id   AF-A0A933WXN9-F1
#
_cell.length_a   1.000
_cell.length_b   1.000
_cell.length_c   1.000
_cell.angle_alpha   90.00
_cell.angle_beta   90.00
_cell.angle_gamma   90.00
#
_symmetry.space_group_name_H-M   'P 1'
#
loop_
_entity.id
_entity.type
_entity.pdbx_description
1 polymer ?
#
loop_
_entity_poly.entity_id
_entity_poly.type
_entity_poly.pdbx_seq_one_letter_code
_entity_poly.pdbx_strand_id
1 'polypeptide(L)' 'MSKNKILDKYGVEITRQTDGSYLAVCDEVQGVYAEGKTYLDAVLNVEDVLSNVLKLILI' A
#
# COMPACT_ATOMS: atom_id res chain seq x y z
N MET A 1 -17.49 5.71 2.51
CA MET A 1 -16.11 6.08 2.90
C MET A 1 -15.58 5.05 3.89
N SER A 2 -14.96 3.98 3.40
CA SER A 2 -14.42 2.91 4.25
C SER A 2 -13.11 2.36 3.67
N LYS A 3 -12.29 3.24 3.11
CA LYS A 3 -10.97 2.92 2.54
C LYS A 3 -9.97 2.44 3.61
N ASN A 4 -10.02 3.02 4.81
CA ASN A 4 -9.11 2.67 5.92
C ASN A 4 -9.18 1.20 6.39
N LYS A 5 -10.30 0.48 6.17
CA LYS A 5 -10.47 -0.89 6.71
C LYS A 5 -9.52 -1.93 6.14
N ILE A 6 -9.00 -1.73 4.92
CA ILE A 6 -8.09 -2.68 4.28
C ILE A 6 -6.69 -2.56 4.91
N LEU A 7 -6.19 -1.34 5.05
CA LEU A 7 -4.89 -1.08 5.67
C LEU A 7 -4.89 -1.36 7.18
N ASP A 8 -6.03 -1.22 7.86
CA ASP A 8 -6.14 -1.64 9.26
C ASP A 8 -6.02 -3.17 9.44
N LYS A 9 -6.31 -3.94 8.37
CA LYS A 9 -6.27 -5.40 8.37
C LYS A 9 -4.91 -5.95 7.91
N TYR A 10 -4.22 -5.24 7.03
CA TYR A 10 -2.93 -5.63 6.47
C TYR A 10 -1.85 -4.64 6.90
N GLY A 11 -0.82 -5.10 7.60
CA GLY A 11 0.32 -4.31 8.00
C GLY A 11 1.03 -3.73 6.78
N VAL A 12 1.06 -2.40 6.70
CA VAL A 12 1.83 -1.66 5.71
C VAL A 12 2.95 -0.90 6.39
N GLU A 13 4.18 -1.21 6.01
CA GLU A 13 5.36 -0.45 6.40
C GLU A 13 5.59 0.69 5.40
N ILE A 14 5.86 1.89 5.90
CA ILE A 14 6.13 3.07 5.06
C ILE A 14 7.49 3.64 5.41
N THR A 15 8.39 3.61 4.43
CA THR A 15 9.76 4.11 4.55
C THR A 15 9.95 5.32 3.68
N ARG A 16 10.56 6.37 4.23
CA ARG A 16 11.00 7.54 3.45
C ARG A 16 12.30 7.22 2.72
N GLN A 17 12.33 7.42 1.42
CA GLN A 17 13.50 7.19 0.57
C GLN A 17 14.46 8.39 0.57
N THR A 18 15.69 8.16 0.08
CA THR A 18 16.76 9.17 0.02
C THR A 18 16.46 10.33 -0.93
N ASP A 19 15.62 10.12 -1.93
CA ASP A 19 15.15 11.14 -2.88
C ASP A 19 13.99 11.98 -2.32
N GLY A 20 13.53 11.67 -1.10
CA GLY A 20 12.43 12.34 -0.42
C GLY A 20 11.05 11.74 -0.69
N SER A 21 10.95 10.72 -1.54
CA SER A 21 9.71 9.95 -1.76
C SER A 21 9.42 9.01 -0.59
N TYR A 22 8.26 8.35 -0.65
CA TYR A 22 7.81 7.36 0.33
C TYR A 22 7.51 6.06 -0.39
N LEU A 23 8.06 4.96 0.13
CA LEU A 23 7.75 3.60 -0.30
C LEU A 23 6.89 2.94 0.75
N ALA A 24 5.71 2.45 0.34
CA ALA A 24 4.81 1.67 1.15
C ALA A 24 4.83 0.21 0.70
N VAL A 25 5.02 -0.72 1.62
CA VAL A 25 5.12 -2.16 1.37
C VAL A 25 4.18 -2.91 2.30
N CYS A 26 3.45 -3.88 1.76
CA CYS A 26 2.61 -4.79 2.53
C CYS A 26 3.28 -6.17 2.58
N ASP A 27 4.02 -6.46 3.65
CA ASP A 27 4.80 -7.71 3.77
C ASP A 27 3.94 -8.98 3.82
N GLU A 28 2.67 -8.84 4.19
CA GLU A 28 1.73 -9.96 4.25
C GLU A 28 1.28 -10.45 2.87
N VAL A 29 1.42 -9.63 1.83
CA VAL A 29 0.97 -9.95 0.47
C VAL A 29 2.09 -9.70 -0.52
N GLN A 30 2.66 -10.79 -1.05
CA GLN A 30 3.77 -10.73 -1.99
C GLN A 30 3.42 -9.88 -3.23
N GLY A 31 4.31 -8.95 -3.58
CA GLY A 31 4.15 -8.08 -4.75
C GLY A 31 3.29 -6.84 -4.50
N VAL A 32 2.83 -6.60 -3.27
CA VAL A 32 2.10 -5.39 -2.90
C VAL A 32 3.07 -4.34 -2.34
N TYR A 33 3.44 -3.40 -3.20
CA TYR A 33 4.21 -2.22 -2.84
C TYR A 33 3.83 -1.05 -3.75
N ALA A 34 4.02 0.18 -3.27
CA ALA A 34 3.82 1.37 -4.07
C ALA A 34 4.66 2.54 -3.56
N GLU A 35 4.99 3.46 -4.46
CA GLU A 35 5.71 4.69 -4.13
C GLU A 35 4.80 5.92 -4.25
N GLY A 36 5.12 6.96 -3.49
CA GLY A 36 4.42 8.23 -3.50
C GLY A 36 5.34 9.41 -3.19
N LYS A 37 5.03 10.59 -3.73
CA LYS A 37 5.78 11.83 -3.44
C LYS A 37 5.56 12.31 -2.02
N THR A 38 4.38 12.03 -1.46
CA THR A 38 4.03 12.29 -0.07
C THR A 38 3.69 10.99 0.64
N TYR A 39 3.70 11.04 1.99
CA TYR A 39 3.25 9.91 2.80
C TYR A 39 1.84 9.45 2.42
N LEU A 40 0.91 10.39 2.22
CA LEU A 40 -0.47 10.09 1.84
C LEU A 40 -0.55 9.42 0.45
N ASP A 41 0.26 9.86 -0.51
CA ASP A 41 0.29 9.24 -1.84
C ASP A 41 0.73 7.78 -1.76
N ALA A 42 1.77 7.48 -0.98
CA ALA A 42 2.26 6.10 -0.82
C ALA A 42 1.19 5.19 -0.20
N VAL A 43 0.47 5.70 0.81
CA VAL A 43 -0.66 5.00 1.45
C VAL A 43 -1.77 4.71 0.45
N LEU A 44 -2.21 5.72 -0.30
CA LEU A 44 -3.30 5.56 -1.26
C LEU A 44 -2.93 4.63 -2.42
N ASN A 45 -1.68 4.70 -2.87
CA ASN A 45 -1.20 3.87 -3.98
C ASN A 45 -1.08 2.40 -3.56
N VAL A 46 -0.55 2.11 -2.36
CA VAL A 46 -0.43 0.72 -1.90
C VAL A 46 -1.80 0.11 -1.60
N GLU A 47 -2.77 0.90 -1.13
CA GLU A 47 -4.15 0.46 -0.93
C GLU A 47 -4.79 0.02 -2.26
N ASP A 48 -4.55 0.76 -3.34
CA ASP A 48 -5.07 0.42 -4.67
C ASP A 48 -4.42 -0.87 -5.22
N VAL A 49 -3.10 -1.01 -5.07
CA VAL A 49 -2.37 -2.24 -5.44
C VAL A 49 -2.91 -3.44 -4.66
N LEU A 50 -3.04 -3.33 -3.34
CA LEU A 50 -3.56 -4.38 -2.47
C LEU A 50 -4.99 -4.77 -2.86
N SER A 51 -5.86 -3.79 -3.10
CA SER A 51 -7.24 -4.00 -3.55
C SER A 51 -7.30 -4.79 -4.86
N ASN A 52 -6.41 -4.47 -5.81
CA ASN A 52 -6.36 -5.16 -7.10
C ASN A 52 -5.81 -6.58 -6.99
N VAL A 53 -4.77 -6.79 -6.18
CA VAL A 53 -4.22 -8.13 -5.91
C VAL A 53 -5.24 -9.03 -5.21
N LEU A 54 -5.93 -8.52 -4.18
CA LEU A 54 -6.96 -9.28 -3.47
C LEU A 54 -8.14 -9.66 -4.38
N LYS A 55 -8.53 -8.78 -5.30
CA LYS A 55 -9.53 -9.12 -6.32
C LYS A 55 -9.07 -10.26 -7.22
N LEU A 56 -7.80 -10.28 -7.65
CA LEU A 56 -7.27 -11.36 -8.50
C LEU A 56 -7.19 -12.72 -7.78
N ILE A 57 -6.90 -12.72 -6.48
CA ILE A 57 -6.79 -13.96 -5.69
C ILE A 57 -8.17 -14.57 -5.36
N LEU A 58 -9.20 -13.75 -5.26
CA LEU A 58 -10.55 -14.17 -4.82
C LEU A 58 -11.52 -14.50 -5.96
N ILE A 59 -11.07 -14.54 -7.22
CA ILE A 59 -11.83 -14.99 -8.40
C ILE A 59 -11.41 -16.42 -8.73
#